data_AF-A0A7S2R4C6-F1
#
_entry.id   AF-A0A7S2R4C6-F1
#
_cell.length_a   1.000
_cell.length_b   1.000
_cell.length_c   1.000
_cell.angle_alpha   90.00
_cell.angle_beta   90.00
_cell.angle_gamma   90.00
#
_symmetry.space_group_name_H-M   'P 1'
#
loop_
_entity.id
_entity.type
_entity.pdbx_description
1 polymer ?
#
loop_
_entity_poly.entity_id
_entity_poly.type
_entity_poly.pdbx_seq_one_letter_code
_entity_poly.pdbx_strand_id
1 'polypeptide(L)'
;LLAKKQAAKDAGITDFSSQAITGVGTIEVAWDGRVESASFPLPKDADFLTHDTKDRFLATADLSTAEKRMKQVIKAVPEFMAEMSQIYTLANTYSLYNYIHMNIVNIKWS
;
A
#
# COMPACT_ATOMS: atom_id res chain seq x y z
N LEU A 1 8.42 -13.75 28.46
CA LEU A 1 8.16 -13.12 27.14
C LEU A 1 8.86 -13.84 25.98
N LEU A 2 10.10 -14.32 26.15
CA LEU A 2 10.81 -15.12 25.14
C LEU A 2 10.23 -16.54 24.92
N ALA A 3 9.74 -17.21 25.97
CA ALA A 3 9.20 -18.57 25.85
C ALA A 3 7.88 -18.67 25.03
N LYS A 4 7.05 -17.62 25.03
CA LYS A 4 5.82 -17.58 24.20
C LYS A 4 6.12 -17.37 22.71
N LYS A 5 7.27 -16.75 22.39
CA LYS A 5 7.72 -16.53 21.01
C LYS A 5 8.19 -17.83 20.36
N GLN A 6 8.73 -18.76 21.15
CA GLN A 6 9.18 -20.07 20.68
C GLN A 6 8.00 -21.01 20.38
N ALA A 7 6.97 -21.02 21.23
CA ALA A 7 5.79 -21.88 21.05
C ALA A 7 4.94 -21.54 19.80
N ALA A 8 4.95 -20.28 19.34
CA ALA A 8 4.30 -19.89 18.09
C ALA A 8 5.05 -20.40 16.84
N LYS A 9 6.35 -20.65 16.96
CA LYS A 9 7.21 -21.14 15.88
C LYS A 9 7.07 -22.66 15.66
N ASP A 10 6.80 -23.40 16.75
CA ASP A 10 6.56 -24.85 16.71
C ASP A 10 5.11 -25.21 16.32
N ALA A 11 4.19 -24.24 16.30
CA ALA A 11 2.79 -24.42 15.93
C ALA A 11 2.52 -24.39 14.42
N GLY A 12 3.56 -24.30 13.57
CA GLY A 12 3.38 -24.33 12.11
C GLY A 12 2.57 -23.16 11.55
N ILE A 13 2.40 -22.07 12.32
CA ILE A 13 1.92 -20.81 11.79
C ILE A 13 3.10 -20.19 11.06
N THR A 14 3.32 -20.66 9.84
CA THR A 14 4.18 -19.97 8.89
C THR A 14 3.67 -18.56 8.78
N ASP A 15 4.49 -17.61 9.22
CA ASP A 15 4.39 -16.21 8.87
C ASP A 15 4.34 -16.20 7.32
N PHE A 16 3.13 -16.18 6.76
CA PHE A 16 2.90 -15.97 5.34
C PHE A 16 3.23 -14.49 5.10
N SER A 17 4.50 -14.13 5.27
CA SER A 17 5.07 -13.03 4.52
C SER A 17 4.95 -13.47 3.07
N SER A 18 3.83 -13.08 2.45
CA SER A 18 3.57 -13.32 1.04
C SER A 18 4.84 -12.93 0.29
N GLN A 19 5.45 -13.89 -0.40
CA GLN A 19 6.33 -13.53 -1.49
C GLN A 19 5.42 -12.79 -2.47
N ALA A 20 5.44 -11.45 -2.41
CA ALA A 20 4.63 -10.61 -3.27
C ALA A 20 5.01 -10.98 -4.71
N ILE A 21 4.11 -11.68 -5.39
CA ILE A 21 4.25 -11.94 -6.82
C ILE A 21 4.17 -10.56 -7.47
N THR A 22 5.28 -10.10 -8.05
CA THR A 22 5.39 -8.76 -8.63
C THR A 22 4.22 -8.51 -9.59
N GLY A 23 3.43 -7.47 -9.34
CA GLY A 23 2.27 -7.13 -10.17
C GLY A 23 0.96 -7.87 -9.84
N VAL A 24 0.90 -8.66 -8.77
CA VAL A 24 -0.34 -9.29 -8.28
C VAL A 24 -0.65 -8.78 -6.87
N GLY A 25 -1.84 -8.21 -6.70
CA GLY A 25 -2.41 -7.82 -5.42
C GLY A 25 -3.30 -8.93 -4.88
N THR A 26 -3.30 -9.11 -3.56
CA THR A 26 -4.16 -10.07 -2.86
C THR A 26 -4.90 -9.34 -1.75
N ILE A 27 -6.21 -9.56 -1.64
CA ILE A 27 -7.08 -9.00 -0.59
C ILE A 27 -7.93 -10.10 0.04
N GLU A 28 -8.28 -9.90 1.30
CA GLU A 28 -9.27 -10.70 1.99
C GLU A 28 -10.62 -9.95 1.98
N VAL A 29 -11.67 -10.63 1.53
CA VAL A 29 -13.02 -10.09 1.43
C VAL A 29 -13.95 -10.89 2.32
N ALA A 30 -14.63 -10.21 3.23
CA ALA A 30 -15.74 -10.79 3.99
C ALA A 30 -17.01 -10.72 3.14
N TRP A 31 -17.50 -11.86 2.66
CA TRP A 31 -18.71 -12.00 1.85
C TRP A 31 -19.57 -13.15 2.36
N ASP A 32 -20.87 -12.91 2.54
CA ASP A 32 -21.85 -13.91 3.00
C ASP A 32 -21.41 -14.70 4.27
N GLY A 33 -20.85 -13.99 5.25
CA GLY A 33 -20.38 -14.60 6.51
C GLY A 33 -19.12 -15.47 6.38
N ARG A 34 -18.49 -15.49 5.20
CA ARG A 34 -17.21 -16.16 4.94
C ARG A 34 -16.14 -15.13 4.61
N VAL A 35 -14.89 -15.47 4.90
CA VAL A 35 -13.73 -14.67 4.46
C VAL A 35 -13.07 -15.42 3.32
N GLU A 36 -13.00 -14.79 2.16
CA GLU A 36 -12.39 -15.34 0.95
C GLU A 36 -11.20 -14.49 0.53
N SER A 37 -10.16 -15.12 0.01
CA SER A 37 -9.00 -14.44 -0.55
C SER A 37 -9.18 -14.26 -2.05
N ALA A 38 -9.11 -13.01 -2.53
CA ALA A 38 -9.17 -12.67 -3.93
C ALA A 38 -7.82 -12.11 -4.40
N SER A 39 -7.39 -12.47 -5.61
CA SER A 39 -6.18 -11.95 -6.23
C SER A 39 -6.51 -11.22 -7.53
N PHE A 40 -5.81 -10.12 -7.80
CA PHE A 40 -6.03 -9.27 -8.97
C PHE A 40 -4.70 -8.70 -9.48
N PRO A 41 -4.59 -8.39 -10.78
CA PRO A 41 -3.42 -7.69 -11.30
C PRO A 41 -3.36 -6.27 -10.72
N LEU A 42 -2.20 -5.85 -10.23
CA LEU A 42 -2.00 -4.48 -9.78
C LEU A 42 -2.05 -3.51 -10.97
N PRO A 43 -2.67 -2.33 -10.80
CA PRO A 43 -2.67 -1.33 -11.84
C PRO A 43 -1.25 -0.75 -12.00
N LYS A 44 -0.89 -0.38 -13.23
CA LYS A 44 0.50 0.03 -13.59
C LYS A 44 0.97 1.30 -12.88
N ASP A 45 0.04 2.09 -12.40
CA ASP A 45 0.26 3.33 -11.67
C ASP A 45 0.41 3.13 -10.16
N ALA A 46 0.20 1.91 -9.63
CA ALA A 46 0.26 1.59 -8.20
C ALA A 46 1.59 1.99 -7.54
N ASP A 47 2.69 1.88 -8.27
CA ASP A 47 4.04 2.19 -7.78
C ASP A 47 4.31 3.70 -7.65
N PHE A 48 3.45 4.55 -8.21
CA PHE A 48 3.64 6.01 -8.23
C PHE A 48 3.00 6.73 -7.05
N LEU A 49 2.44 6.00 -6.08
CA LEU A 49 1.92 6.61 -4.86
C LEU A 49 3.07 7.10 -3.97
N THR A 50 3.16 8.42 -3.78
CA THR A 50 4.25 9.05 -3.05
C THR A 50 4.23 8.71 -1.55
N HIS A 51 5.41 8.74 -0.91
CA HIS A 51 5.50 8.62 0.54
C HIS A 51 4.86 9.80 1.26
N ASP A 52 5.02 11.01 0.73
CA ASP A 52 4.44 12.23 1.30
C ASP A 52 2.91 12.16 1.41
N THR A 53 2.24 11.60 0.40
CA THR A 53 0.78 11.41 0.47
C THR A 53 0.38 10.39 1.52
N LYS A 54 1.17 9.34 1.74
CA LYS A 54 0.93 8.38 2.83
C LYS A 54 1.08 9.06 4.19
N ASP A 55 2.13 9.87 4.37
CA ASP A 55 2.39 10.58 5.63
C ASP A 55 1.32 11.62 5.91
N ARG A 56 0.89 12.37 4.89
CA ARG A 56 -0.21 13.35 4.98
C ARG A 56 -1.53 12.68 5.36
N PHE A 57 -1.84 11.51 4.79
CA PHE A 57 -3.02 10.74 5.17
C PHE A 57 -2.94 10.30 6.64
N LEU A 58 -1.81 9.75 7.08
CA LEU A 58 -1.63 9.30 8.45
C LEU A 58 -1.70 10.45 9.47
N ALA A 59 -1.26 11.65 9.10
CA ALA A 59 -1.32 12.83 9.95
C ALA A 59 -2.73 13.41 10.09
N THR A 60 -3.58 13.26 9.08
CA THR A 60 -4.90 13.91 9.00
C THR A 60 -6.07 12.97 9.29
N ALA A 61 -5.93 11.68 9.04
CA ALA A 61 -6.99 10.71 9.23
C ALA A 61 -7.22 10.39 10.71
N ASP A 62 -8.47 10.44 11.15
CA ASP A 62 -8.86 9.90 12.44
C ASP A 62 -8.88 8.35 12.39
N LEU A 63 -7.85 7.73 12.96
CA LEU A 63 -7.65 6.28 12.97
C LEU A 63 -8.12 5.59 14.26
N SER A 64 -8.83 6.30 15.13
CA SER A 64 -9.19 5.85 16.49
C SER A 64 -10.08 4.58 16.51
N THR A 65 -11.04 4.46 15.60
CA THR A 65 -11.95 3.30 15.53
C THR A 65 -11.88 2.59 14.18
N ALA A 66 -12.21 1.30 14.15
CA ALA A 66 -12.18 0.51 12.91
C ALA A 66 -13.11 1.10 11.82
N GLU A 67 -14.30 1.53 12.22
CA GLU A 67 -15.27 2.17 11.32
C GLU A 67 -14.73 3.49 10.73
N LYS A 68 -14.14 4.34 11.58
CA LYS A 68 -13.56 5.61 11.15
C LYS A 68 -12.36 5.37 10.22
N ARG A 69 -11.49 4.41 10.53
CA ARG A 69 -10.37 4.02 9.64
C ARG A 69 -10.87 3.68 8.25
N MET A 70 -11.85 2.78 8.15
CA MET A 70 -12.41 2.37 6.86
C MET A 70 -13.03 3.56 6.12
N LYS A 71 -13.79 4.40 6.82
CA LYS A 71 -14.42 5.58 6.24
C LYS A 71 -13.42 6.61 5.73
N GLN A 72 -12.32 6.84 6.45
CA GLN A 72 -11.26 7.76 6.00
C GLN A 72 -10.50 7.19 4.80
N VAL A 73 -10.19 5.89 4.80
CA VAL A 73 -9.55 5.23 3.66
C VAL A 73 -10.42 5.37 2.41
N ILE A 74 -11.71 5.00 2.47
CA ILE A 74 -12.62 5.09 1.32
C ILE A 74 -12.71 6.51 0.77
N LYS A 75 -12.68 7.53 1.65
CA LYS A 75 -12.70 8.95 1.23
C LYS A 75 -11.42 9.40 0.54
N ALA A 76 -10.27 8.84 0.91
CA ALA A 76 -8.98 9.22 0.38
C ALA A 76 -8.64 8.50 -0.96
N VAL A 77 -9.28 7.36 -1.25
CA VAL A 77 -9.03 6.57 -2.47
C VAL A 77 -9.07 7.41 -3.76
N PRO A 78 -10.06 8.30 -4.01
CA PRO A 78 -10.11 9.08 -5.24
C PRO A 78 -8.91 10.04 -5.40
N GLU A 79 -8.43 10.61 -4.29
CA GLU A 79 -7.25 11.49 -4.30
C GLU A 79 -5.99 10.70 -4.64
N PHE A 80 -5.80 9.53 -4.02
CA PHE A 80 -4.67 8.65 -4.30
C PHE A 80 -4.64 8.19 -5.75
N MET A 81 -5.80 7.79 -6.29
CA MET A 81 -5.92 7.38 -7.70
C MET A 81 -5.60 8.53 -8.65
N ALA A 82 -6.08 9.74 -8.37
CA ALA A 82 -5.80 10.90 -9.20
C ALA A 82 -4.31 11.25 -9.22
N GLU A 83 -3.65 11.23 -8.05
CA GLU A 83 -2.21 11.48 -7.93
C GLU A 83 -1.40 10.43 -8.70
N MET A 84 -1.65 9.14 -8.43
CA MET A 84 -0.96 8.03 -9.11
C MET A 84 -1.09 8.14 -10.64
N SER A 85 -2.30 8.39 -11.13
CA SER A 85 -2.58 8.51 -12.57
C SER A 85 -1.85 9.71 -13.21
N GLN A 86 -1.80 10.85 -12.51
CA GLN A 86 -1.08 12.03 -12.98
C GLN A 86 0.42 11.77 -13.06
N ILE A 87 1.03 11.27 -11.98
CA ILE A 87 2.47 11.00 -11.94
C ILE A 87 2.84 9.94 -12.98
N TYR A 88 2.05 8.88 -13.13
CA TYR A 88 2.24 7.88 -14.16
C TYR A 88 2.24 8.47 -15.58
N THR A 89 1.27 9.36 -15.87
CA THR A 89 1.17 10.01 -17.19
C THR A 89 2.38 10.92 -17.46
N LEU A 90 2.85 11.66 -16.44
CA LEU A 90 4.05 12.50 -16.54
C LEU A 90 5.31 11.65 -16.78
N ALA A 91 5.47 10.55 -16.03
CA ALA A 91 6.61 9.65 -16.18
C ALA A 91 6.66 8.99 -17.56
N ASN A 92 5.51 8.65 -18.13
CA ASN A 92 5.43 8.05 -19.46
C ASN A 92 5.63 9.08 -20.60
N THR A 93 5.28 10.34 -20.37
CA THR A 93 5.41 11.40 -21.37
C THR A 93 6.83 11.97 -21.44
N TYR A 94 7.50 12.10 -20.28
CA TYR A 94 8.80 12.75 -20.18
C TYR A 94 9.86 11.82 -19.59
N SER A 95 10.75 11.27 -20.43
CA SER A 95 11.85 10.41 -19.96
C SER A 95 12.80 11.10 -18.98
N LEU A 96 12.96 12.43 -19.09
CA LEU A 96 13.73 13.23 -18.14
C LEU A 96 13.07 13.28 -16.75
N TYR A 97 11.74 13.30 -16.69
CA TYR A 97 11.00 13.25 -15.43
C TYR A 97 11.20 11.91 -14.73
N ASN A 98 11.21 10.80 -15.49
CA ASN A 98 11.48 9.47 -14.93
C ASN A 98 12.90 9.40 -14.31
N TYR A 99 13.90 9.97 -15.01
CA TYR A 99 15.26 10.06 -14.49
C TYR A 99 15.34 10.92 -13.22
N ILE A 100 14.67 12.06 -13.19
CA ILE A 100 14.62 12.95 -12.02
C ILE A 100 13.89 12.28 -10.85
N HIS A 101 12.75 11.64 -11.08
CA HIS A 101 11.96 10.98 -10.05
C HIS A 101 12.74 9.84 -9.37
N MET A 102 13.46 9.02 -10.14
CA MET A 102 14.28 7.94 -9.57
C MET A 102 15.50 8.46 -8.78
N ASN A 103 16.07 9.61 -9.15
CA ASN A 103 17.34 10.09 -8.57
C ASN A 103 17.18 11.19 -7.51
N ILE A 104 16.17 12.06 -7.61
CA ILE A 104 15.98 13.22 -6.70
C ILE A 104 15.24 12.83 -5.42
N VAL A 105 14.37 11.81 -5.44
CA VAL A 105 13.73 11.29 -4.20
C VAL A 105 14.76 10.78 -3.18
N ASN A 106 16.00 10.46 -3.62
CA ASN A 106 17.10 10.08 -2.74
C ASN A 106 17.92 11.24 -2.17
N ILE A 107 17.73 12.48 -2.61
CA ILE A 107 18.46 13.63 -2.07
C ILE A 107 17.66 14.19 -0.89
N LYS A 108 17.77 13.50 0.25
CA LYS A 108 17.30 14.01 1.54
C LYS A 108 18.27 15.11 1.97
N TRP A 109 17.85 16.38 1.88
CA TRP A 109 18.60 17.47 2.50
C TRP A 109 18.52 17.29 4.02
N SER A 110 19.68 17.07 4.65
CA SER A 110 19.83 16.91 6.11
C SER A 110 19.48 18.18 6.86
#